data_AF-A0A6A4TCH2-F1
#
_entry.id   AF-A0A6A4TCH2-F1
#
_cell.length_a   1.000
_cell.length_b   1.000
_cell.length_c   1.000
_cell.angle_alpha   90.00
_cell.angle_beta   90.00
_cell.angle_gamma   90.00
#
_symmetry.space_group_name_H-M   'P 1'
#
loop_
_entity.id
_entity.type
_entity.pdbx_description
1 polymer ?
#
loop_
_entity_poly.entity_id
_entity_poly.type
_entity_poly.pdbx_seq_one_letter_code
_entity_poly.pdbx_strand_id
1 'polypeptide(L)'
;MDGTFPRAVLLSAVLLGACPVLPSPSSPSSSSSSAAVLQPYDLLYDAAVQAFYSGDYADVVRYMEGALGSYRDARRTRVRCRLRCQDQHPWDGAFSDLRFFDAVLRRAACMDTCIEEELGAQSVHKVSEDVLQDFHRRIPYNYLQLAYQKVGPRGWMSSPVPRSVALPRSSSAVAAAAAAAAARC
;
A
#
# COMPACT_ATOMS: atom_id res chain seq x y z
N MET A 1 -26.03 -39.02 -31.85
CA MET A 1 -26.27 -39.91 -30.70
C MET A 1 -27.58 -39.45 -30.09
N ASP A 2 -28.68 -39.84 -30.73
CA ASP A 2 -30.03 -39.71 -30.21
C ASP A 2 -30.32 -40.94 -29.33
N GLY A 3 -30.98 -40.74 -28.19
CA GLY A 3 -31.18 -41.82 -27.23
C GLY A 3 -32.06 -41.43 -26.04
N THR A 4 -33.35 -41.38 -26.30
CA THR A 4 -34.51 -41.18 -25.42
C THR A 4 -34.54 -42.11 -24.17
N PHE A 5 -35.05 -41.52 -23.07
CA PHE A 5 -35.56 -42.01 -21.76
C PHE A 5 -35.90 -43.50 -21.54
N PRO A 6 -35.99 -43.92 -20.25
CA PRO A 6 -37.33 -44.14 -19.70
C PRO A 6 -37.58 -43.49 -18.32
N ARG A 7 -38.86 -43.20 -18.08
CA ARG A 7 -39.47 -42.66 -16.86
C ARG A 7 -39.71 -43.80 -15.86
N ALA A 8 -39.42 -43.57 -14.58
CA ALA A 8 -40.07 -44.30 -13.50
C ALA A 8 -40.59 -43.30 -12.48
N VAL A 9 -41.92 -43.22 -12.45
CA VAL A 9 -42.79 -42.54 -11.52
C VAL A 9 -42.60 -43.15 -10.13
N LEU A 10 -42.42 -42.33 -9.09
CA LEU A 10 -43.06 -42.59 -7.79
C LEU A 10 -43.41 -41.25 -7.13
N LEU A 11 -44.72 -41.02 -7.06
CA LEU A 11 -45.40 -39.98 -6.32
C LEU A 11 -45.33 -40.31 -4.82
N SER A 12 -45.02 -39.32 -3.99
CA SER A 12 -45.48 -39.27 -2.61
C SER A 12 -45.62 -37.81 -2.19
N ALA A 13 -46.85 -37.33 -2.31
CA ALA A 13 -47.31 -36.13 -1.64
C ALA A 13 -47.64 -36.51 -0.18
N VAL A 14 -46.98 -35.86 0.77
CA VAL A 14 -47.49 -35.71 2.14
C VAL A 14 -47.47 -34.22 2.44
N LEU A 15 -48.66 -33.62 2.33
CA LEU A 15 -48.98 -32.30 2.84
C LEU A 15 -49.31 -32.44 4.32
N LEU A 16 -48.56 -31.78 5.20
CA LEU A 16 -49.02 -31.38 6.55
C LEU A 16 -47.99 -30.43 7.19
N GLY A 17 -48.44 -29.25 7.62
CA GLY A 17 -47.81 -28.51 8.71
C GLY A 17 -47.24 -27.12 8.39
N ALA A 18 -48.12 -26.12 8.45
CA ALA A 18 -47.97 -24.79 9.07
C ALA A 18 -46.62 -23.99 9.08
N CYS A 19 -46.79 -22.70 8.79
CA CYS A 19 -45.91 -21.52 9.02
C CYS A 19 -44.70 -21.32 8.08
N PRO A 20 -44.82 -20.52 7.00
CA PRO A 20 -43.65 -19.88 6.41
C PRO A 20 -43.20 -18.76 7.37
N VAL A 21 -42.26 -19.09 8.26
CA VAL A 21 -41.42 -18.06 8.90
C VAL A 21 -40.59 -17.44 7.79
N LEU A 22 -40.77 -16.15 7.52
CA LEU A 22 -39.93 -15.40 6.59
C LEU A 22 -38.45 -15.62 6.96
N PRO A 23 -37.60 -16.14 6.05
CA PRO A 23 -36.18 -16.01 6.23
C PRO A 23 -35.84 -14.52 6.08
N SER A 24 -35.46 -13.90 7.19
CA SER A 24 -34.79 -12.60 7.20
C SER A 24 -33.65 -12.61 6.18
N PRO A 25 -33.45 -11.54 5.39
CA PRO A 25 -32.30 -11.44 4.51
C PRO A 25 -31.04 -11.47 5.39
N SER A 26 -30.37 -12.61 5.43
CA SER A 26 -28.98 -12.67 5.82
C SER A 26 -28.24 -11.83 4.78
N SER A 27 -27.92 -10.60 5.15
CA SER A 27 -27.00 -9.74 4.42
C SER A 27 -25.82 -10.61 4.01
N PRO A 28 -25.51 -10.77 2.71
CA PRO A 28 -24.19 -11.26 2.35
C PRO A 28 -23.24 -10.24 2.95
N SER A 29 -22.55 -10.65 4.01
CA SER A 29 -21.31 -10.02 4.44
C SER A 29 -20.41 -10.14 3.23
N SER A 30 -20.50 -9.14 2.36
CA SER A 30 -19.49 -8.76 1.41
C SER A 30 -18.26 -8.51 2.26
N SER A 31 -17.50 -9.59 2.50
CA SER A 31 -16.07 -9.50 2.62
C SER A 31 -15.58 -8.97 1.28
N SER A 32 -15.78 -7.66 1.09
CA SER A 32 -14.98 -6.83 0.24
C SER A 32 -13.59 -6.90 0.85
N SER A 33 -12.90 -8.02 0.60
CA SER A 33 -11.49 -7.95 0.30
C SER A 33 -11.36 -7.15 -0.99
N SER A 34 -11.72 -5.87 -0.94
CA SER A 34 -10.96 -4.88 -1.65
C SER A 34 -9.56 -5.12 -1.13
N ALA A 35 -8.76 -5.86 -1.91
CA ALA A 35 -7.32 -5.72 -1.87
C ALA A 35 -7.13 -4.21 -1.99
N ALA A 36 -7.04 -3.56 -0.83
CA ALA A 36 -7.05 -2.12 -0.74
C ALA A 36 -5.75 -1.76 -1.43
N VAL A 37 -5.86 -1.26 -2.66
CA VAL A 37 -4.71 -0.82 -3.43
C VAL A 37 -4.02 0.19 -2.54
N LEU A 38 -2.92 -0.24 -1.91
CA LEU A 38 -2.22 0.58 -0.95
C LEU A 38 -1.78 1.81 -1.74
N GLN A 39 -2.25 2.98 -1.30
CA GLN A 39 -1.79 4.22 -1.89
C GLN A 39 -0.28 4.24 -1.74
N PRO A 40 0.46 4.42 -2.84
CA PRO A 40 1.91 4.36 -2.78
C PRO A 40 2.39 5.56 -1.95
N TYR A 41 3.38 5.31 -1.09
CA TYR A 41 3.79 6.24 -0.05
C TYR A 41 4.54 7.47 -0.61
N ASP A 42 5.00 7.40 -1.85
CA ASP A 42 5.53 8.51 -2.64
C ASP A 42 4.50 9.63 -2.80
N LEU A 43 3.29 9.31 -3.27
CA LEU A 43 2.22 10.29 -3.47
C LEU A 43 1.79 10.93 -2.15
N LEU A 44 1.73 10.14 -1.07
CA LEU A 44 1.43 10.64 0.27
C LEU A 44 2.55 11.53 0.81
N TYR A 45 3.81 11.17 0.58
CA TYR A 45 4.97 11.96 0.97
C TYR A 45 5.01 13.30 0.22
N ASP A 46 4.78 13.29 -1.10
CA ASP A 46 4.75 14.49 -1.92
C ASP A 46 3.60 15.43 -1.48
N ALA A 47 2.41 14.88 -1.24
CA ALA A 47 1.27 15.66 -0.73
C ALA A 47 1.56 16.26 0.65
N ALA A 48 2.23 15.52 1.53
CA ALA A 48 2.65 16.03 2.83
C ALA A 48 3.68 17.16 2.72
N VAL A 49 4.67 17.03 1.84
CA VAL A 49 5.69 18.07 1.63
C VAL A 49 5.05 19.34 1.05
N GLN A 50 4.11 19.20 0.11
CA GLN A 50 3.35 20.34 -0.41
C GLN A 50 2.53 21.03 0.69
N ALA A 51 1.81 20.26 1.52
CA ALA A 51 1.06 20.79 2.67
C ALA A 51 1.97 21.48 3.70
N PHE A 52 3.22 21.01 3.85
CA PHE A 52 4.18 21.60 4.76
C PHE A 52 4.60 23.01 4.31
N TYR A 53 4.78 23.19 3.01
CA TYR A 53 5.10 24.50 2.42
C TYR A 53 3.88 25.42 2.31
N SER A 54 2.66 24.89 2.21
CA SER A 54 1.42 25.71 2.29
C SER A 54 1.09 26.17 3.71
N GLY A 55 1.68 25.54 4.73
CA GLY A 55 1.44 25.84 6.14
C GLY A 55 0.27 25.07 6.75
N ASP A 56 -0.31 24.11 6.02
CA ASP A 56 -1.43 23.28 6.46
C ASP A 56 -0.93 22.09 7.30
N TYR A 57 -0.43 22.37 8.50
CA TYR A 57 0.24 21.37 9.34
C TYR A 57 -0.66 20.19 9.77
N ALA A 58 -1.98 20.36 9.81
CA ALA A 58 -2.91 19.26 10.08
C ALA A 58 -2.89 18.22 8.95
N ASP A 59 -2.85 18.66 7.69
CA ASP A 59 -2.74 17.77 6.55
C ASP A 59 -1.34 17.16 6.43
N VAL A 60 -0.28 17.88 6.83
CA VAL A 60 1.07 17.30 6.93
C VAL A 60 1.06 16.08 7.85
N VAL A 61 0.47 16.18 9.04
CA VAL A 61 0.37 15.06 9.99
C VAL A 61 -0.36 13.89 9.34
N ARG A 62 -1.55 14.15 8.78
CA ARG A 62 -2.38 13.12 8.15
C ARG A 62 -1.66 12.40 7.01
N TYR A 63 -1.06 13.14 6.08
CA TYR A 63 -0.37 12.56 4.94
C TYR A 63 0.95 11.87 5.33
N MET A 64 1.75 12.43 6.25
CA MET A 64 2.99 11.78 6.70
C MET A 64 2.74 10.50 7.48
N GLU A 65 1.76 10.46 8.38
CA GLU A 65 1.39 9.24 9.09
C GLU A 65 0.91 8.17 8.10
N GLY A 66 0.09 8.56 7.12
CA GLY A 66 -0.34 7.68 6.02
C GLY A 66 0.83 7.15 5.22
N ALA A 67 1.79 8.01 4.85
CA ALA A 67 2.98 7.62 4.10
C ALA A 67 3.86 6.63 4.89
N LEU A 68 4.08 6.88 6.18
CA LEU A 68 4.81 5.97 7.07
C LEU A 68 4.10 4.63 7.25
N GLY A 69 2.77 4.63 7.35
CA GLY A 69 1.94 3.42 7.40
C GLY A 69 2.09 2.58 6.14
N SER A 70 1.90 3.19 4.98
CA SER A 70 2.04 2.55 3.67
C SER A 70 3.47 2.00 3.45
N TYR A 71 4.50 2.76 3.82
CA TYR A 71 5.89 2.31 3.77
C TYR A 71 6.16 1.08 4.65
N ARG A 72 5.65 1.08 5.89
CA ARG A 72 5.78 -0.07 6.80
C ARG A 72 5.11 -1.30 6.22
N ASP A 73 3.92 -1.14 5.65
CA ASP A 73 3.14 -2.26 5.11
C ASP A 73 3.80 -2.83 3.85
N ALA A 74 4.28 -1.97 2.93
CA ALA A 74 5.09 -2.38 1.78
C ALA A 74 6.37 -3.13 2.20
N ARG A 75 7.08 -2.64 3.22
CA ARG A 75 8.27 -3.32 3.76
C ARG A 75 7.92 -4.68 4.36
N ARG A 76 6.80 -4.77 5.08
CA ARG A 76 6.32 -6.03 5.68
C ARG A 76 5.99 -7.06 4.61
N THR A 77 5.29 -6.66 3.55
CA THR A 77 4.99 -7.51 2.40
C THR A 77 6.26 -8.00 1.71
N ARG A 78 7.22 -7.11 1.42
CA ARG A 78 8.51 -7.51 0.83
C ARG A 78 9.23 -8.57 1.66
N VAL A 79 9.26 -8.43 2.99
CA VAL A 79 9.86 -9.43 3.88
C VAL A 79 9.08 -10.76 3.84
N ARG A 80 7.74 -10.70 3.89
CA ARG A 80 6.90 -11.90 3.81
C ARG A 80 7.10 -12.65 2.49
N CYS A 81 7.03 -11.95 1.36
CA CYS A 81 7.29 -12.53 0.04
C CYS A 81 8.69 -13.12 -0.03
N ARG A 82 9.70 -12.42 0.47
CA ARG A 82 11.08 -12.92 0.51
C ARG A 82 11.22 -14.24 1.30
N LEU A 83 10.52 -14.39 2.42
CA LEU A 83 10.53 -15.63 3.21
C LEU A 83 9.75 -16.75 2.48
N ARG A 84 8.54 -16.46 2.00
CA ARG A 84 7.72 -17.42 1.25
C ARG A 84 8.42 -17.95 -0.01
N CYS A 85 9.13 -17.10 -0.75
CA CYS A 85 9.89 -17.51 -1.93
C CYS A 85 11.21 -18.22 -1.60
N GLN A 86 11.75 -18.03 -0.39
CA GLN A 86 12.86 -18.86 0.11
C GLN A 86 12.42 -20.30 0.31
N ASP A 87 11.28 -20.48 0.96
CA ASP A 87 10.78 -21.79 1.33
C ASP A 87 10.33 -22.59 0.09
N GLN A 88 9.79 -21.92 -0.94
CA GLN A 88 9.38 -22.55 -2.20
C GLN A 88 10.54 -22.89 -3.14
N HIS A 89 11.62 -22.11 -3.11
CA HIS A 89 12.79 -22.27 -3.97
C HIS A 89 14.07 -22.31 -3.13
N PRO A 90 14.28 -23.40 -2.35
CA PRO A 90 15.50 -23.59 -1.59
C PRO A 90 16.69 -23.78 -2.52
N TRP A 91 17.87 -23.39 -2.05
CA TRP A 91 19.11 -23.73 -2.76
C TRP A 91 19.43 -25.20 -2.51
N ASP A 92 19.60 -25.96 -3.59
CA ASP A 92 20.07 -27.32 -3.56
C ASP A 92 21.57 -27.33 -3.20
N GLY A 93 21.95 -28.10 -2.17
CA GLY A 93 23.36 -28.20 -1.74
C GLY A 93 24.30 -28.90 -2.72
N ALA A 94 23.77 -29.40 -3.84
CA ALA A 94 24.53 -30.00 -4.93
C ALA A 94 24.79 -28.94 -6.01
N PHE A 95 25.87 -28.18 -5.84
CA PHE A 95 26.19 -27.05 -6.71
C PHE A 95 26.62 -27.52 -8.10
N SER A 96 25.74 -27.35 -9.08
CA SER A 96 26.17 -26.99 -10.42
C SER A 96 25.76 -25.54 -10.66
N ASP A 97 26.65 -24.73 -11.23
CA ASP A 97 26.43 -23.29 -11.40
C ASP A 97 25.08 -22.98 -12.09
N LEU A 98 24.69 -23.82 -13.06
CA LEU A 98 23.42 -23.68 -13.76
C LEU A 98 22.19 -23.87 -12.86
N ARG A 99 22.22 -24.81 -11.90
CA ARG A 99 21.10 -25.05 -10.98
C ARG A 99 20.97 -23.92 -9.96
N PHE A 100 22.10 -23.39 -9.51
CA PHE A 100 22.12 -22.21 -8.67
C PHE A 100 21.48 -21.00 -9.38
N PHE A 101 21.88 -20.68 -10.61
CA PHE A 101 21.30 -19.56 -11.34
C PHE A 101 19.82 -19.77 -11.66
N ASP A 102 19.37 -21.00 -11.97
CA ASP A 102 17.94 -21.33 -12.13
C ASP A 102 17.15 -21.03 -10.85
N ALA A 103 17.65 -21.46 -9.68
CA ALA A 103 17.02 -21.16 -8.40
C ALA A 103 16.95 -19.65 -8.09
N VAL A 104 17.99 -18.88 -8.45
CA VAL A 104 18.01 -17.42 -8.31
C VAL A 104 16.93 -16.78 -9.19
N LEU A 105 16.85 -17.17 -10.46
CA LEU A 105 15.86 -16.63 -11.41
C LEU A 105 14.43 -16.96 -11.00
N ARG A 106 14.16 -18.21 -10.57
CA ARG A 106 12.83 -18.61 -10.07
C ARG A 106 12.43 -17.82 -8.83
N ARG A 107 13.36 -17.59 -7.92
CA ARG A 107 13.11 -16.82 -6.71
C ARG A 107 12.86 -15.34 -7.00
N ALA A 108 13.56 -14.75 -7.97
CA ALA A 108 13.28 -13.40 -8.45
C ALA A 108 11.86 -13.30 -9.02
N ALA A 109 11.48 -14.21 -9.92
CA ALA A 109 10.13 -14.25 -10.50
C ALA A 109 9.03 -14.47 -9.44
N CYS A 110 9.28 -15.33 -8.44
CA CYS A 110 8.38 -15.50 -7.30
C CYS A 110 8.21 -14.22 -6.48
N MET A 111 9.29 -13.45 -6.30
CA MET A 111 9.22 -12.19 -5.56
C MET A 111 8.40 -11.14 -6.31
N ASP A 112 8.62 -10.97 -7.61
CA ASP A 112 7.91 -9.99 -8.42
C ASP A 112 6.40 -10.29 -8.42
N THR A 113 6.02 -11.53 -8.69
CA THR A 113 4.62 -11.99 -8.65
C THR A 113 3.96 -11.80 -7.27
N CYS A 114 4.64 -12.20 -6.18
CA CYS A 114 4.10 -12.04 -4.83
C CYS A 114 3.88 -10.58 -4.44
N ILE A 115 4.83 -9.71 -4.80
CA ILE A 115 4.75 -8.27 -4.48
C ILE A 115 3.64 -7.63 -5.32
N GLU A 116 3.52 -7.97 -6.61
CA GLU A 116 2.46 -7.48 -7.48
C GLU A 116 1.06 -7.91 -7.02
N GLU A 117 0.90 -9.16 -6.55
CA GLU A 117 -0.37 -9.66 -6.00
C GLU A 117 -0.78 -8.94 -4.71
N GLU A 118 0.16 -8.71 -3.78
CA GLU A 118 -0.15 -8.11 -2.48
C GLU A 118 -0.29 -6.58 -2.52
N LEU A 119 0.56 -5.88 -3.29
CA LEU A 119 0.61 -4.41 -3.30
C LEU A 119 -0.03 -3.79 -4.57
N GLY A 120 -0.26 -4.59 -5.62
CA GLY A 120 -0.72 -4.13 -6.92
C GLY A 120 0.39 -3.53 -7.78
N ALA A 121 0.30 -3.69 -9.10
CA ALA A 121 1.31 -3.22 -10.06
C ALA A 121 1.61 -1.71 -9.97
N GLN A 122 0.65 -0.89 -9.52
CA GLN A 122 0.80 0.56 -9.43
C GLN A 122 1.70 1.01 -8.27
N SER A 123 1.80 0.24 -7.18
CA SER A 123 2.56 0.64 -6.00
C SER A 123 4.04 0.27 -6.05
N VAL A 124 4.41 -0.71 -6.90
CA VAL A 124 5.78 -1.22 -7.04
C VAL A 124 6.63 -0.30 -7.92
N HIS A 125 6.09 0.18 -9.04
CA HIS A 125 6.85 0.91 -10.05
C HIS A 125 6.91 2.43 -9.85
N LYS A 126 6.14 2.98 -8.90
CA LYS A 126 6.03 4.44 -8.77
C LYS A 126 7.02 5.08 -7.79
N VAL A 127 7.62 4.30 -6.90
CA VAL A 127 8.50 4.87 -5.88
C VAL A 127 9.87 5.23 -6.47
N SER A 128 10.25 6.50 -6.37
CA SER A 128 11.59 6.98 -6.73
C SER A 128 12.65 6.58 -5.68
N GLU A 129 13.90 6.41 -6.14
CA GLU A 129 15.04 6.08 -5.26
C GLU A 129 15.31 7.20 -4.24
N ASP A 130 15.09 8.46 -4.63
CA ASP A 130 15.18 9.64 -3.77
C ASP A 130 14.24 9.52 -2.56
N VAL A 131 12.97 9.18 -2.79
CA VAL A 131 11.98 9.02 -1.71
C VAL A 131 12.34 7.82 -0.85
N LEU A 132 12.77 6.69 -1.43
CA LEU A 132 13.27 5.54 -0.67
C LEU A 132 14.41 5.93 0.27
N GLN A 133 15.37 6.71 -0.23
CA GLN A 133 16.49 7.20 0.56
C GLN A 133 16.03 8.11 1.70
N ASP A 134 15.00 8.94 1.47
CA ASP A 134 14.44 9.82 2.50
C ASP A 134 13.83 9.02 3.65
N PHE A 135 13.08 7.97 3.34
CA PHE A 135 12.51 7.06 4.33
C PHE A 135 13.59 6.26 5.07
N HIS A 136 14.65 5.82 4.38
CA HIS A 136 15.81 5.17 5.01
C HIS A 136 16.53 6.08 6.00
N ARG A 137 16.66 7.36 5.67
CA ARG A 137 17.25 8.40 6.53
C ARG A 137 16.29 8.95 7.58
N ARG A 138 15.04 8.46 7.62
CA ARG A 138 13.99 8.88 8.57
C ARG A 138 13.61 10.36 8.46
N ILE A 139 13.75 10.96 7.27
CA ILE A 139 13.39 12.37 7.02
C ILE A 139 11.90 12.70 7.26
N PRO A 140 10.92 11.82 6.94
CA PRO A 140 9.51 12.06 7.27
C PRO A 140 9.24 12.42 8.75
N TYR A 141 10.03 11.89 9.68
CA TYR A 141 9.90 12.19 11.11
C TYR A 141 10.26 13.63 11.45
N ASN A 142 11.17 14.26 10.71
CA ASN A 142 11.53 15.66 10.92
C ASN A 142 10.35 16.58 10.58
N TYR A 143 9.65 16.30 9.48
CA TYR A 143 8.43 17.02 9.11
C TYR A 143 7.32 16.84 10.15
N LEU A 144 7.11 15.61 10.63
CA LEU A 144 6.10 15.32 11.66
C LEU A 144 6.38 16.05 12.97
N GLN A 145 7.64 16.07 13.43
CA GLN A 145 8.01 16.79 14.66
C GLN A 145 7.65 18.27 14.59
N LEU A 146 7.99 18.92 13.47
CA LEU A 146 7.64 20.32 13.23
C LEU A 146 6.13 20.52 13.10
N ALA A 147 5.44 19.62 12.40
CA ALA A 147 3.99 19.71 12.22
C ALA A 147 3.24 19.59 13.55
N TYR A 148 3.57 18.60 14.39
CA TYR A 148 2.95 18.47 15.72
C TYR A 148 3.23 19.68 16.62
N GLN A 149 4.44 20.26 16.54
CA GLN A 149 4.74 21.50 17.26
C GLN A 149 3.81 22.65 16.82
N LYS A 150 3.42 22.70 15.55
CA LYS A 150 2.59 23.77 14.97
C LYS A 150 1.08 23.56 15.15
N VAL A 151 0.60 22.31 15.25
CA VAL A 151 -0.84 21.95 15.37
C VAL A 151 -1.39 22.13 16.80
N GLY A 152 -0.54 22.25 17.82
CA GLY A 152 -0.97 22.32 19.22
C GLY A 152 -1.90 23.51 19.56
N PRO A 153 -2.73 23.39 20.63
CA PRO A 153 -3.83 24.31 20.98
C PRO A 153 -3.42 25.74 21.35
N ARG A 154 -2.11 26.02 21.39
CA ARG A 154 -1.55 27.37 21.33
C ARG A 154 -0.69 27.39 20.08
N GLY A 155 -1.25 27.71 18.92
CA GLY A 155 -0.43 28.04 17.75
C GLY A 155 0.39 29.26 18.15
N TRP A 156 1.65 29.07 18.56
CA TRP A 156 2.46 30.15 19.11
C TRP A 156 2.75 31.13 17.98
N MET A 157 1.88 32.13 17.90
CA MET A 157 2.08 33.46 17.36
C MET A 157 3.23 33.52 16.35
N SER A 158 2.87 33.39 15.06
CA SER A 158 3.54 34.11 13.98
C SER A 158 5.08 34.06 14.00
N SER A 159 5.70 32.88 13.95
CA SER A 159 7.15 32.80 13.72
C SER A 159 7.44 32.23 12.33
N PRO A 160 8.08 33.01 11.42
CA PRO A 160 8.61 32.50 10.17
C PRO A 160 9.61 31.39 10.48
N VAL A 161 9.46 30.23 9.84
CA VAL A 161 10.44 29.16 9.96
C VAL A 161 11.78 29.70 9.44
N PRO A 162 12.89 29.64 10.21
CA PRO A 162 14.19 30.02 9.69
C PRO A 162 14.53 29.10 8.52
N ARG A 163 14.90 29.68 7.38
CA ARG A 163 15.32 29.02 6.12
C ARG A 163 16.50 28.03 6.26
N SER A 164 16.95 27.72 7.47
CA SER A 164 18.12 26.90 7.78
C SER A 164 17.80 25.46 8.18
N VAL A 165 16.53 25.02 8.17
CA VAL A 165 16.25 23.58 8.02
C VAL A 165 16.58 23.21 6.58
N ALA A 166 17.85 22.94 6.32
CA ALA A 166 18.32 22.34 5.08
C ALA A 166 17.71 20.94 5.00
N LEU A 167 16.48 20.89 4.47
CA LEU A 167 15.87 19.68 3.97
C LEU A 167 16.77 19.12 2.86
N PRO A 168 16.89 17.79 2.74
CA PRO A 168 17.69 17.20 1.70
C PRO A 168 17.17 17.69 0.34
N ARG A 169 18.10 18.18 -0.49
CA ARG A 169 17.84 18.41 -1.91
C ARG A 169 17.63 17.04 -2.55
N SER A 170 16.39 16.59 -2.61
CA SER A 170 15.99 15.50 -3.51
C SER A 170 14.84 15.99 -4.37
N SER A 171 15.04 15.85 -5.69
CA SER A 171 14.16 16.28 -6.78
C SER A 171 13.97 17.80 -6.99
N SER A 172 14.82 18.36 -7.86
CA SER A 172 14.64 19.68 -8.49
C SER A 172 13.26 19.90 -9.12
N ALA A 173 12.52 18.84 -9.43
CA ALA A 173 11.15 18.90 -9.94
C ALA A 173 10.12 19.38 -8.90
N VAL A 174 10.22 18.93 -7.65
CA VAL A 174 9.26 19.32 -6.59
C VAL A 174 9.55 20.75 -6.11
N ALA A 175 10.82 21.12 -6.01
CA ALA A 175 11.23 22.49 -5.74
C ALA A 175 10.81 23.47 -6.86
N ALA A 176 10.88 23.05 -8.13
CA ALA A 176 10.41 23.86 -9.26
C ALA A 176 8.87 24.02 -9.26
N ALA A 177 8.13 22.96 -8.92
CA ALA A 177 6.67 23.03 -8.80
C ALA A 177 6.22 23.93 -7.64
N ALA A 178 6.88 23.84 -6.49
CA ALA A 178 6.61 24.71 -5.34
C ALA A 178 7.00 26.18 -5.61
N ALA A 179 8.11 26.43 -6.30
CA ALA A 179 8.51 27.78 -6.71
C ALA A 179 7.54 28.40 -7.74
N ALA A 180 7.00 27.60 -8.66
CA ALA A 180 6.00 28.05 -9.63
C ALA A 180 4.64 28.38 -9.00
N ALA A 181 4.26 27.70 -7.91
CA ALA A 181 3.05 28.01 -7.16
C ALA A 181 3.18 29.32 -6.36
N ALA A 182 4.35 29.60 -5.80
CA ALA A 182 4.61 30.82 -5.04
C ALA A 182 4.73 32.09 -5.90
N ALA A 183 5.00 31.97 -7.20
CA ALA A 183 5.14 33.09 -8.14
C ALA A 183 3.80 33.53 -8.79
N ARG A 184 2.67 32.95 -8.38
CA ARG A 184 1.31 33.29 -8.87
C ARG A 184 0.49 34.14 -7.88
N CYS A 185 1.14 34.76 -6.91
CA CYS A 185 0.58 35.81 -6.06
C CYS A 185 1.35 37.12 -6.26
#